data_AF-A0A820NQF4-F1
#
_entry.id   AF-A0A820NQF4-F1
#
_cell.length_a   1.000
_cell.length_b   1.000
_cell.length_c   1.000
_cell.angle_alpha   90.00
_cell.angle_beta   90.00
_cell.angle_gamma   90.00
#
_symmetry.space_group_name_H-M   'P 1'
#
loop_
_entity.id
_entity.type
_entity.pdbx_description
1 polymer ?
#
loop_
_entity_poly.entity_id
_entity_poly.type
_entity_poly.pdbx_seq_one_letter_code
_entity_poly.pdbx_strand_id
1 'polypeptide(L)' 'VDIELARKFFAQKFSCGCSKSGDDELTIQGDVVNELIDLLPEKWNQINPELIEDKS' A
#
# COMPACT_ATOMS: atom_id res chain seq x y z
N VAL A 1 -9.63 3.44 -3.85
CA VAL A 1 -9.37 1.98 -3.71
C VAL A 1 -9.96 1.55 -2.37
N ASP A 2 -10.56 0.37 -2.29
CA ASP A 2 -11.04 -0.17 -1.02
C ASP A 2 -9.85 -0.54 -0.12
N ILE A 3 -9.78 0.05 1.07
CA ILE A 3 -8.65 -0.11 1.98
C ILE A 3 -8.55 -1.54 2.53
N GLU A 4 -9.66 -2.26 2.66
CA GLU A 4 -9.65 -3.64 3.11
C GLU A 4 -9.15 -4.59 2.02
N LEU A 5 -9.50 -4.31 0.77
CA LEU A 5 -8.94 -5.01 -0.38
C LEU A 5 -7.42 -4.80 -0.47
N ALA A 6 -6.96 -3.55 -0.33
CA ALA A 6 -5.54 -3.22 -0.33
C ALA A 6 -4.81 -3.92 0.83
N ARG A 7 -5.38 -3.90 2.04
CA ARG A 7 -4.82 -4.58 3.22
C ARG A 7 -4.63 -6.08 2.99
N LYS A 8 -5.66 -6.77 2.47
CA LYS A 8 -5.59 -8.21 2.17
C LYS A 8 -4.54 -8.52 1.11
N PHE A 9 -4.47 -7.67 0.08
CA PHE A 9 -3.48 -7.80 -0.99
C PHE A 9 -2.06 -7.64 -0.46
N PHE A 10 -1.78 -6.59 0.31
CA PHE A 10 -0.45 -6.34 0.88
C PHE A 10 -0.04 -7.42 1.90
N ALA A 11 -0.96 -7.90 2.73
CA ALA A 11 -0.69 -9.02 3.64
C ALA A 11 -0.26 -10.30 2.89
N GLN A 12 -0.88 -10.59 1.74
CA GLN A 12 -0.49 -11.74 0.91
C GLN A 12 0.81 -11.49 0.13
N LYS A 13 0.97 -10.29 -0.46
CA LYS A 13 2.12 -9.93 -1.30
C LYS A 13 3.41 -9.90 -0.50
N PHE A 14 3.41 -9.20 0.65
CA PHE A 14 4.61 -9.00 1.45
C PHE A 14 4.82 -10.10 2.49
N SER A 15 3.86 -11.01 2.67
CA SER A 15 3.89 -12.03 3.75
C SER A 15 4.13 -11.43 5.15
N CYS A 16 3.87 -10.14 5.30
CA CYS A 16 4.09 -9.35 6.51
C CYS A 16 2.75 -8.90 7.11
N GLY A 17 2.76 -8.58 8.40
CA GLY A 17 1.59 -8.01 9.08
C GLY A 17 1.16 -6.70 8.41
N CYS A 18 -0.04 -6.70 7.83
CA CYS A 18 -0.70 -5.49 7.36
C CYS A 18 -1.95 -5.22 8.21
N SER A 19 -1.92 -4.10 8.93
CA SER A 19 -2.94 -3.67 9.88
C SER A 19 -3.51 -2.31 9.50
N LYS A 20 -4.81 -2.13 9.74
CA LYS A 20 -5.48 -0.83 9.60
C LYS A 20 -5.13 0.00 10.85
N SER A 21 -4.44 1.12 10.68
CA SER A 21 -4.12 2.06 11.78
C SER A 21 -5.14 3.18 11.93
N GLY A 22 -5.88 3.48 10.87
CA GLY A 22 -6.96 4.48 10.86
C GLY A 22 -7.98 4.18 9.77
N ASP A 23 -9.06 4.97 9.67
CA ASP A 23 -10.13 4.69 8.72
C ASP A 23 -9.67 4.64 7.26
N ASP A 24 -8.70 5.48 6.92
CA ASP A 24 -8.04 5.57 5.61
C ASP A 24 -6.52 5.33 5.68
N GLU A 25 -6.03 4.70 6.75
CA GLU A 25 -4.60 4.46 6.97
C GLU A 25 -4.27 2.97 7.16
N LEU A 26 -3.30 2.49 6.37
CA LEU A 26 -2.73 1.15 6.51
C LEU A 26 -1.28 1.23 7.00
N THR A 27 -0.92 0.26 7.82
CA THR A 27 0.44 0.02 8.27
C THR A 27 0.89 -1.34 7.75
N ILE A 28 2.08 -1.38 7.16
CA ILE A 28 2.73 -2.60 6.67
C ILE A 28 4.10 -2.65 7.31
N GLN A 29 4.47 -3.82 7.84
CA GLN A 29 5.78 -4.01 8.45
C GLN A 29 6.83 -4.32 7.37
N GLY A 30 7.98 -3.65 7.44
CA GLY A 30 9.12 -3.84 6.55
C GLY A 30 9.44 -2.60 5.73
N ASP A 31 10.60 -2.61 5.07
CA ASP A 31 11.01 -1.57 4.12
C ASP A 31 10.44 -1.91 2.73
N VAL A 32 9.13 -1.67 2.59
CA VAL A 32 8.37 -1.98 1.37
C VAL A 32 7.87 -0.71 0.66
N VAL A 33 8.33 0.47 1.11
CA VAL A 33 7.87 1.77 0.60
C VAL A 33 8.23 1.91 -0.88
N ASN A 34 9.48 1.64 -1.25
CA ASN A 34 9.92 1.67 -2.65
C ASN A 34 9.07 0.72 -3.52
N GLU A 35 8.83 -0.50 -3.05
CA GLU A 35 8.04 -1.50 -3.77
C GLU A 35 6.56 -1.09 -3.87
N LEU A 36 6.01 -0.43 -2.84
CA LEU A 36 4.63 0.09 -2.84
C LEU A 36 4.44 1.22 -3.86
N ILE A 37 5.41 2.14 -3.97
CA ILE A 37 5.33 3.27 -4.89
C ILE A 37 5.19 2.78 -6.34
N ASP A 38 5.93 1.73 -6.71
CA ASP A 38 5.82 1.09 -8.03
C ASP A 38 4.56 0.22 -8.17
N LEU A 39 4.20 -0.52 -7.11
CA LEU A 39 3.09 -1.49 -7.12
C LEU A 39 1.71 -0.83 -7.14
N LEU A 40 1.54 0.31 -6.48
CA LEU A 40 0.26 1.03 -6.40
C LEU A 40 -0.31 1.39 -7.79
N PRO A 41 0.42 2.10 -8.67
CA PRO A 41 -0.07 2.42 -10.01
C PRO A 41 -0.12 1.19 -10.93
N GLU A 42 0.76 0.19 -10.73
CA GLU A 42 0.72 -1.07 -11.47
C GLU A 42 -0.55 -1.88 -11.16
N LYS A 43 -0.95 -1.92 -9.88
CA LYS A 43 -2.10 -2.69 -9.41
C LYS A 43 -3.42 -1.96 -9.62
N TRP A 44 -3.41 -0.64 -9.41
CA TRP A 44 -4.57 0.22 -9.50
C TRP A 44 -4.29 1.37 -10.46
N ASN A 45 -4.64 1.18 -11.74
CA ASN A 45 -4.48 2.18 -12.81
C ASN A 45 -5.12 3.55 -12.52
N GLN A 46 -6.01 3.63 -11.53
CA GLN A 46 -6.64 4.86 -11.06
C GLN A 46 -5.77 5.68 -10.10
N ILE A 47 -4.66 5.13 -9.60
CA ILE A 47 -3.70 5.83 -8.76
C ILE A 47 -2.71 6.52 -9.70
N ASN A 48 -2.66 7.85 -9.62
CA ASN A 48 -1.62 8.61 -10.32
C ASN A 48 -0.31 8.52 -9.52
N PRO A 49 0.79 8.00 -10.09
CA PRO A 49 2.09 7.96 -9.41
C PRO A 49 2.58 9.34 -8.97
N GLU A 50 2.20 10.42 -9.65
CA GLU A 50 2.55 11.80 -9.24
C GLU A 50 1.91 12.23 -7.92
N LEU A 51 0.87 11.51 -7.46
CA LEU A 51 0.21 11.75 -6.17
C LEU A 51 0.78 10.87 -5.04
N ILE A 52 1.74 10.00 -5.34
CA ILE A 52 2.40 9.16 -4.35
C ILE A 52 3.60 9.94 -3.81
N GLU A 53 3.47 10.43 -2.58
CA GLU A 53 4.55 11.14 -1.88
C GLU A 53 5.20 10.20 -0.87
N ASP A 54 6.51 10.03 -1.00
CA ASP A 54 7.33 9.40 0.02
C ASP A 54 7.70 10.41 1.11
N LYS A 55 7.46 10.05 2.37
CA LYS A 55 7.77 10.87 3.55
C LYS A 55 8.94 10.30 4.35
N SER A 56 9.99 9.86 3.65
CA SER A 56 11.25 9.41 4.25
C SER A 56 12.02 10.53 4.95
#